data_AF-A0A2V8LPQ6-F1
#
_entry.id   AF-A0A2V8LPQ6-F1
#
_cell.length_a   1.000
_cell.length_b   1.000
_cell.length_c   1.000
_cell.angle_alpha   90.00
_cell.angle_beta   90.00
_cell.angle_gamma   90.00
#
_symmetry.space_group_name_H-M   'P 1'
#
loop_
_entity.id
_entity.type
_entity.pdbx_description
1 polymer ?
#
loop_
_entity_poly.entity_id
_entity_poly.type
_entity_poly.pdbx_seq_one_letter_code
_entity_poly.pdbx_strand_id
1 'polypeptide(L)' 'ITPEEFRAQVAAYLDYVKTFNRDGAASPSLSYLIVRADREPDYTNLNRWYQRDNGERIGGFVLYRVRLRD' A
#
# COMPACT_ATOMS: atom_id res chain seq x y z
N ILE A 1 6.76 9.47 -22.88
CA ILE A 1 6.37 8.05 -22.72
C ILE A 1 5.75 7.60 -24.04
N THR A 2 6.40 6.67 -24.72
CA THR A 2 5.88 6.07 -25.96
C THR A 2 4.84 5.00 -25.62
N PRO A 3 3.95 4.62 -26.56
CA PRO A 3 3.00 3.53 -26.34
C PRO A 3 3.67 2.18 -26.04
N GLU A 4 4.91 1.99 -26.47
CA GLU A 4 5.70 0.79 -26.17
C GLU A 4 6.22 0.80 -24.74
N GLU A 5 6.82 1.92 -24.31
CA GLU A 5 7.26 2.12 -22.92
C GLU A 5 6.09 1.95 -21.93
N PHE A 6 4.91 2.46 -22.29
CA PHE A 6 3.70 2.27 -21.49
C PHE A 6 3.31 0.79 -21.37
N ARG A 7 3.28 0.06 -22.49
CA ARG A 7 2.94 -1.38 -22.50
C ARG A 7 3.95 -2.21 -21.72
N ALA A 8 5.23 -1.91 -21.85
CA ALA A 8 6.29 -2.57 -21.08
C ALA A 8 6.11 -2.34 -19.57
N GLN A 9 5.81 -1.10 -19.15
CA GLN A 9 5.59 -0.79 -17.74
C GLN A 9 4.33 -1.47 -17.18
N VAL A 10 3.25 -1.54 -17.97
CA VAL A 10 2.03 -2.27 -17.58
C VAL A 10 2.33 -3.76 -17.40
N ALA A 11 3.07 -4.38 -18.33
CA ALA A 11 3.44 -5.79 -18.24
C ALA A 11 4.30 -6.07 -16.99
N ALA A 12 5.32 -5.25 -16.73
CA ALA A 12 6.17 -5.37 -15.55
C ALA A 12 5.37 -5.22 -14.24
N TYR A 13 4.42 -4.27 -14.20
CA TYR A 13 3.56 -4.10 -13.04
C TYR A 13 2.66 -5.32 -12.79
N LEU A 14 2.07 -5.88 -13.85
CA LEU A 14 1.23 -7.08 -13.75
C LEU A 14 2.04 -8.30 -13.26
N ASP A 15 3.29 -8.42 -13.67
CA ASP A 15 4.19 -9.47 -13.18
C ASP A 15 4.54 -9.30 -11.69
N TYR A 16 4.84 -8.06 -11.28
CA TYR A 16 5.02 -7.72 -9.86
C TYR A 16 3.79 -8.09 -9.02
N VAL A 17 2.58 -7.74 -9.47
CA VAL A 17 1.34 -8.06 -8.74
C VAL A 17 1.14 -9.57 -8.57
N LYS A 18 1.56 -10.38 -9.54
CA LYS A 18 1.47 -11.85 -9.48
C LYS A 18 2.47 -12.46 -8.50
N THR A 19 3.64 -11.85 -8.37
CA THR A 19 4.76 -12.38 -7.57
C THR A 19 4.82 -11.81 -6.16
N PHE A 20 4.19 -10.66 -5.92
CA PHE A 20 4.18 -10.02 -4.60
C PHE A 20 3.39 -10.84 -3.58
N ASN A 21 4.06 -11.18 -2.48
CA ASN A 21 3.55 -12.08 -1.45
C ASN A 21 3.83 -11.54 -0.04
N ARG A 22 3.56 -12.37 0.97
CA ARG A 22 3.75 -12.02 2.37
C ARG A 22 5.19 -11.66 2.72
N ASP A 23 6.18 -12.34 2.14
CA ASP A 23 7.59 -12.07 2.40
C ASP A 23 8.00 -10.70 1.85
N GLY A 24 7.53 -10.38 0.64
CA GLY A 24 7.69 -9.07 0.04
C GLY A 24 6.98 -7.96 0.84
N ALA A 25 5.83 -8.27 1.45
CA ALA A 25 5.13 -7.34 2.33
C ALA A 25 5.82 -7.16 3.69
N ALA A 26 6.59 -8.13 4.15
CA ALA A 26 7.24 -8.13 5.46
C ALA A 26 8.63 -7.48 5.46
N SER A 27 9.22 -7.26 4.27
CA SER A 27 10.61 -6.79 4.12
C SER A 27 10.74 -5.71 3.05
N PRO A 28 10.82 -4.42 3.43
CA PRO A 28 10.75 -3.91 4.79
C PRO A 28 9.33 -3.94 5.37
N SER A 29 9.21 -4.06 6.68
CA SER A 29 7.92 -3.97 7.37
C SER A 29 7.47 -2.50 7.50
N LEU A 30 6.17 -2.28 7.34
CA LEU A 30 5.56 -0.97 7.54
C LEU A 30 5.19 -0.78 9.01
N SER A 31 5.53 0.39 9.56
CA SER A 31 5.12 0.80 10.92
C SER A 31 3.98 1.81 10.91
N TYR A 32 3.88 2.62 9.85
CA TYR A 32 2.92 3.72 9.75
C TYR A 32 2.35 3.87 8.34
N LEU A 33 1.13 4.39 8.26
CA LEU A 33 0.46 4.79 7.03
C LEU A 33 -0.11 6.20 7.23
N ILE A 34 0.19 7.12 6.32
CA ILE A 34 -0.35 8.48 6.33
C ILE A 34 -1.24 8.65 5.11
N VAL A 35 -2.47 9.11 5.34
CA VAL A 35 -3.45 9.35 4.28
C VAL A 35 -4.04 10.75 4.44
N ARG A 36 -4.57 11.30 3.36
CA ARG A 36 -5.30 12.57 3.46
C ARG A 36 -6.62 12.36 4.21
N ALA A 37 -6.98 13.29 5.09
CA ALA A 37 -8.21 13.20 5.90
C ALA A 37 -9.47 13.60 5.13
N ASP A 38 -9.33 14.20 3.94
CA ASP A 38 -10.44 14.60 3.07
C ASP A 38 -10.81 13.55 2.01
N ARG A 39 -10.08 12.42 1.97
CA ARG A 39 -10.36 11.31 1.06
C ARG A 39 -10.00 9.98 1.69
N GLU A 40 -10.95 9.07 1.75
CA GLU A 40 -10.70 7.68 2.12
C GLU A 40 -10.02 6.95 0.94
N PRO A 41 -8.80 6.40 1.12
CA PRO A 41 -8.15 5.52 0.14
C PRO A 41 -8.80 4.13 0.09
N ASP A 42 -8.56 3.41 -1.00
CA ASP A 42 -8.82 1.97 -1.05
C ASP A 42 -7.71 1.21 -0.32
N TYR A 43 -8.08 0.57 0.80
CA TYR A 43 -7.15 -0.22 1.62
C TYR A 43 -7.11 -1.70 1.26
N THR A 44 -7.80 -2.15 0.21
CA THR A 44 -7.95 -3.58 -0.13
C THR A 44 -6.61 -4.30 -0.17
N ASN A 45 -5.58 -3.70 -0.78
CA ASN A 45 -4.26 -4.34 -0.88
C ASN A 45 -3.46 -4.27 0.43
N LEU A 46 -3.54 -3.16 1.17
CA LEU A 46 -2.89 -3.05 2.47
C LEU A 46 -3.47 -4.05 3.47
N ASN A 47 -4.80 -4.17 3.50
CA ASN A 47 -5.52 -5.03 4.42
C ASN A 47 -5.31 -6.53 4.16
N ARG A 48 -4.68 -6.93 3.03
CA ARG A 48 -4.26 -8.32 2.83
C ARG A 48 -3.16 -8.73 3.82
N TRP A 49 -2.28 -7.79 4.17
CA TRP A 49 -1.06 -8.08 4.92
C TRP A 49 -0.98 -7.34 6.24
N TYR A 50 -1.61 -6.17 6.35
CA TYR A 50 -1.49 -5.29 7.51
C TYR A 50 -2.84 -5.08 8.19
N GLN A 51 -2.78 -4.86 9.50
CA GLN A 51 -3.87 -4.31 10.30
C GLN A 51 -3.51 -2.89 10.70
N ARG A 52 -4.48 -1.98 10.60
CA ARG A 52 -4.37 -0.58 11.03
C ARG A 52 -4.97 -0.41 12.43
N ASP A 53 -4.47 0.54 13.21
CA ASP A 53 -5.16 1.01 14.41
C ASP A 53 -6.34 1.93 14.04
N ASN A 54 -6.91 2.61 15.04
CA ASN A 54 -8.06 3.50 14.84
C ASN A 54 -7.70 4.80 14.08
N GLY A 55 -6.41 5.07 13.86
CA GLY A 55 -5.92 6.30 13.26
C GLY A 55 -5.97 7.51 14.19
N GLU A 56 -5.04 8.44 13.96
CA GLU A 56 -4.96 9.73 14.63
C GLU A 56 -5.05 10.85 13.59
N ARG A 57 -5.97 11.78 13.77
CA ARG A 57 -6.12 12.92 12.85
C ARG A 57 -5.10 14.01 13.19
N ILE A 58 -4.25 14.34 12.23
CA ILE A 58 -3.23 15.38 12.33
C ILE A 58 -3.45 16.37 11.18
N GLY A 59 -4.17 17.46 11.48
CA GLY A 59 -4.55 18.47 10.49
C GLY A 59 -5.33 17.87 9.31
N GLY A 60 -4.73 17.98 8.12
CA GLY A 60 -5.29 17.45 6.85
C GLY A 60 -5.02 15.98 6.60
N PHE A 61 -4.45 15.24 7.56
CA PHE A 61 -4.05 13.84 7.41
C PHE A 61 -4.58 12.95 8.54
N VAL A 62 -4.62 11.64 8.28
CA VAL A 62 -4.81 10.60 9.29
C VAL A 62 -3.57 9.72 9.29
N LEU A 63 -2.95 9.59 10.46
CA LEU A 63 -1.82 8.70 10.72
C LEU A 63 -2.35 7.41 11.34
N TYR A 64 -2.09 6.28 10.69
CA TYR A 64 -2.35 4.95 11.24
C TYR A 64 -1.05 4.30 11.67
N ARG A 65 -1.02 3.69 12.86
CA ARG A 65 -0.04 2.63 13.14
C ARG A 65 -0.48 1.37 12.45
N VAL A 66 0.44 0.71 11.76
CA VAL A 66 0.16 -0.54 11.05
C VAL A 66 1.07 -1.65 11.57
N ARG A 67 0.52 -2.86 11.61
CA ARG A 67 1.25 -4.07 11.99
C ARG A 67 0.98 -5.14 10.97
N LEU A 68 2.03 -5.86 10.59
CA LEU A 68 1.90 -7.06 9.77
C LEU A 68 0.99 -8.04 10.53
N ARG A 69 -0.01 -8.58 9.84
CA ARG A 69 -0.89 -9.62 10.38
C ARG A 69 -0.06 -10.87 10.63
N ASP A 70 -0.47 -11.68 11.60
CA ASP A 70 0.10 -13.02 11.80
C ASP A 70 -0.22 -13.91 10.59
#